data_AF-A0A5J5A1D5-F1
#
_entry.id   AF-A0A5J5A1D5-F1
#
_cell.length_a   1.000
_cell.length_b   1.000
_cell.length_c   1.000
_cell.angle_alpha   90.00
_cell.angle_beta   90.00
_cell.angle_gamma   90.00
#
_symmetry.space_group_name_H-M   'P 1'
#
loop_
_entity.id
_entity.type
_entity.pdbx_description
1 polymer ?
#
loop_
_entity_poly.entity_id
_entity_poly.type
_entity_poly.pdbx_seq_one_letter_code
_entity_poly.pdbx_strand_id
1 'polypeptide(L)'
;MSNRGILSVFKHHGSYGIVGAVIVAIFIPLLLSMIFVGKKKVKQRGVPVEVGGEAGLAMRNGRSTELVEVPWEGATTMAALFEQSCKKHPQDRFLGTRKLISRDFVTASDGRKFEKLHLGEYQWETYGQIFDRACNFASGLVKLGHDVDTRAAIFSETRAEWFISFQGCFRQNITVVTIYASLGEDALVHSLNETQVSTLICDSMQLKKLAAITSSLKTIKNVIYFADDEPASDSNISRSMGNWTVSSFTEVEKLGKRNPVHPRLPIKKDIAVVMYTSGSTGLPKGVMITHGNIVATAAAVMTVIPKMGSNDVYLAYLPLAHVFELAAESVMLSAGCAIGYGSALTLTDTSNKIKKGTKGDASVLKPTLMAAVPAILDRVRDGVLKKVEEKGGYAPYLEGKSDLCSVVELRYLEIHSDLSISVWGLLLVKGMA
;
A
#
# COMPACT_ATOMS: atom_id res chain seq x y z
N MET A 1 45.68 -39.11 -35.39
CA MET A 1 45.18 -40.42 -35.91
C MET A 1 44.62 -41.19 -34.73
N SER A 2 43.46 -41.82 -34.73
CA SER A 2 42.26 -41.74 -35.56
C SER A 2 41.15 -42.37 -34.71
N ASN A 3 40.01 -41.70 -34.73
CA ASN A 3 38.78 -41.96 -33.99
C ASN A 3 38.09 -43.21 -34.58
N ARG A 4 38.16 -44.40 -33.95
CA ARG A 4 37.43 -45.61 -34.40
C ARG A 4 37.06 -46.57 -33.26
N GLY A 5 36.41 -46.08 -32.20
CA GLY A 5 35.93 -46.94 -31.10
C GLY A 5 34.42 -47.00 -30.90
N ILE A 6 33.68 -45.95 -31.25
CA ILE A 6 32.28 -45.78 -30.79
C ILE A 6 31.23 -46.05 -31.88
N LEU A 7 31.65 -46.33 -33.12
CA LEU A 7 30.74 -46.55 -34.25
C LEU A 7 30.52 -48.03 -34.64
N SER A 8 30.80 -48.99 -33.76
CA SER A 8 30.58 -50.42 -34.07
C SER A 8 29.36 -51.06 -33.39
N VAL A 9 28.75 -50.43 -32.38
CA VAL A 9 27.61 -51.03 -31.65
C VAL A 9 26.27 -50.88 -32.38
N PHE A 10 26.16 -49.97 -33.36
CA PHE A 10 24.91 -49.74 -34.09
C PHE A 10 24.76 -50.54 -35.39
N LYS A 11 25.67 -51.47 -35.71
CA LYS A 11 25.67 -52.12 -37.04
C LYS A 11 24.86 -53.41 -37.15
N HIS A 12 24.06 -53.79 -36.14
CA HIS A 12 23.32 -55.07 -36.22
C HIS A 12 21.86 -55.10 -35.74
N HIS A 13 21.22 -53.96 -35.50
CA HIS A 13 19.78 -53.93 -35.27
C HIS A 13 19.14 -52.96 -36.25
N GLY A 14 18.35 -53.49 -37.19
CA GLY A 14 17.62 -52.70 -38.19
C GLY A 14 16.68 -51.68 -37.57
N SER A 15 15.95 -50.94 -38.40
CA SER A 15 15.00 -49.87 -38.03
C SER A 15 14.15 -50.15 -36.78
N TYR A 16 13.82 -51.41 -36.50
CA TYR A 16 13.12 -51.87 -35.29
C TYR A 16 13.86 -51.65 -33.96
N GLY A 17 15.20 -51.67 -33.93
CA GLY A 17 16.00 -51.43 -32.71
C GLY A 17 16.00 -49.96 -32.27
N ILE A 18 16.01 -49.03 -33.23
CA ILE A 18 15.93 -47.59 -32.96
C ILE A 18 14.52 -47.21 -32.52
N VAL A 19 13.49 -47.77 -33.17
CA VAL A 19 12.09 -47.57 -32.76
C VAL A 19 11.83 -48.14 -31.37
N GLY A 20 12.36 -49.32 -31.06
CA GLY A 20 12.29 -49.90 -29.71
C GLY A 20 12.96 -49.05 -28.64
N ALA A 21 14.15 -48.50 -28.92
CA ALA A 21 14.87 -47.63 -27.99
C ALA A 21 14.13 -46.30 -27.74
N VAL A 22 13.51 -45.71 -28.78
CA VAL A 22 12.71 -44.48 -28.66
C VAL A 22 11.42 -44.72 -27.88
N ILE A 23 10.74 -45.84 -28.12
CA ILE A 23 9.55 -46.23 -27.36
C ILE A 23 9.91 -46.41 -25.89
N VAL A 24 10.98 -47.14 -25.57
CA VAL A 24 11.44 -47.35 -24.20
C VAL A 24 11.84 -46.02 -23.53
N ALA A 25 12.55 -45.14 -24.22
CA ALA A 25 12.99 -43.85 -23.70
C ALA A 25 11.85 -42.84 -23.47
N ILE A 26 10.72 -42.97 -24.16
CA ILE A 26 9.57 -42.07 -24.01
C ILE A 26 8.50 -42.67 -23.09
N PHE A 27 8.15 -43.94 -23.28
CA PHE A 27 7.10 -44.60 -22.51
C PHE A 27 7.50 -44.89 -21.07
N ILE A 28 8.74 -45.31 -20.80
CA ILE A 28 9.14 -45.63 -19.41
C ILE A 28 9.11 -44.38 -18.52
N PRO A 29 9.61 -43.20 -18.93
CA PRO A 29 9.46 -41.98 -18.14
C PRO A 29 8.00 -41.52 -18.00
N LEU A 30 7.17 -41.69 -19.03
CA LEU A 30 5.73 -41.38 -18.96
C LEU A 30 4.97 -42.32 -18.02
N LEU A 31 5.30 -43.61 -18.04
CA LEU A 31 4.67 -44.62 -17.17
C LEU A 31 5.14 -44.44 -15.73
N LEU A 32 6.45 -44.19 -15.50
CA LEU A 32 6.98 -43.83 -14.19
C LEU A 32 6.40 -42.51 -13.70
N SER A 33 6.21 -41.51 -14.56
CA SER A 33 5.52 -40.27 -14.23
C SER A 33 4.07 -40.55 -13.81
N MET A 34 3.32 -41.40 -14.52
CA MET A 34 1.95 -41.77 -14.12
C MET A 34 1.88 -42.59 -12.81
N ILE A 35 2.88 -43.43 -12.53
CA ILE A 35 2.95 -44.25 -11.31
C ILE A 35 3.40 -43.41 -10.09
N PHE A 36 4.31 -42.45 -10.28
CA PHE A 36 4.77 -41.52 -9.23
C PHE A 36 3.89 -40.27 -9.07
N VAL A 37 3.01 -39.98 -10.04
CA VAL A 37 1.84 -39.11 -9.85
C VAL A 37 0.79 -39.94 -9.10
N GLY A 38 1.14 -40.35 -7.88
CA GLY A 38 0.15 -40.78 -6.92
C GLY A 38 -0.92 -39.70 -6.85
N LYS A 39 -2.20 -40.07 -6.92
CA LYS A 39 -3.35 -39.17 -6.74
C LYS A 39 -2.98 -38.18 -5.65
N LYS A 40 -2.67 -36.92 -6.02
CA LYS A 40 -2.50 -35.86 -5.03
C LYS A 40 -3.84 -35.84 -4.30
N LYS A 41 -3.91 -36.45 -3.12
CA LYS A 41 -5.00 -36.21 -2.19
C LYS A 41 -4.93 -34.70 -1.98
N VAL A 42 -5.84 -33.98 -2.64
CA VAL A 42 -6.09 -32.58 -2.33
C VAL A 42 -6.55 -32.62 -0.88
N LYS A 43 -5.61 -32.40 0.05
CA LYS A 43 -5.97 -32.15 1.44
C LYS A 43 -6.67 -30.79 1.42
N GLN A 44 -7.98 -30.79 1.21
CA GLN A 44 -8.80 -29.63 1.51
C GLN A 44 -8.66 -29.36 3.01
N ARG A 45 -7.78 -28.41 3.36
CA ARG A 45 -7.62 -27.87 4.71
C ARG A 45 -8.63 -26.73 4.91
N GLY A 46 -9.90 -27.03 4.68
CA GLY A 46 -11.01 -26.12 4.94
C GLY A 46 -11.65 -26.47 6.28
N VAL A 47 -12.11 -25.46 7.01
CA VAL A 47 -12.97 -25.66 8.18
C VAL A 47 -14.38 -25.25 7.78
N PRO A 48 -15.41 -26.04 8.12
CA PRO A 48 -16.79 -25.65 7.88
C PRO A 48 -17.08 -24.30 8.53
N VAL A 49 -17.62 -23.37 7.74
CA VAL A 49 -18.08 -22.07 8.19
C VAL A 49 -19.45 -21.80 7.56
N GLU A 50 -20.33 -21.11 8.27
CA GLU A 50 -21.50 -20.48 7.64
C GLU A 50 -21.12 -19.08 7.20
N VAL A 51 -21.21 -18.80 5.91
CA VAL A 51 -21.00 -17.47 5.35
C VAL A 51 -22.31 -17.04 4.71
N GLY A 52 -22.97 -16.03 5.29
CA GLY A 52 -24.25 -15.53 4.75
C GLY A 52 -25.41 -16.53 4.77
N GLY A 53 -25.36 -17.55 5.64
CA GLY A 53 -26.38 -18.61 5.71
C GLY A 53 -26.12 -19.82 4.80
N GLU A 54 -25.01 -19.84 4.06
CA GLU A 54 -24.58 -20.98 3.25
C GLU A 54 -23.38 -21.70 3.89
N ALA A 55 -23.38 -23.02 3.82
CA ALA A 55 -22.26 -23.84 4.28
C ALA A 55 -21.08 -23.71 3.32
N GLY A 56 -19.96 -23.19 3.82
CA GLY A 56 -18.71 -23.01 3.08
C GLY A 56 -17.50 -23.61 3.79
N LEU A 57 -16.34 -23.55 3.14
CA LEU A 57 -15.05 -23.96 3.70
C LEU A 57 -14.12 -22.75 3.77
N ALA A 58 -13.65 -22.41 4.96
CA ALA A 58 -12.60 -21.40 5.14
C ALA A 58 -11.23 -22.06 5.31
N MET A 59 -10.24 -21.60 4.56
CA MET A 59 -8.86 -22.07 4.70
C MET A 59 -8.23 -21.47 5.97
N ARG A 60 -7.75 -22.33 6.88
CA ARG A 60 -7.04 -21.88 8.10
C ARG A 60 -5.53 -21.81 7.89
N ASN A 61 -4.90 -20.92 8.65
CA ASN A 61 -3.44 -20.88 8.77
C ASN A 61 -2.93 -22.25 9.28
N GLY A 62 -2.07 -22.92 8.52
CA GLY A 62 -1.50 -24.20 8.93
C GLY A 62 -0.53 -24.13 10.11
N ARG A 63 -0.15 -22.92 10.56
CA ARG A 63 0.78 -22.67 11.67
C ARG A 63 0.09 -22.47 13.02
N SER A 64 -1.21 -22.15 13.04
CA SER A 64 -1.97 -21.92 14.28
C SER A 64 -3.36 -22.54 14.17
N THR A 65 -3.78 -23.24 15.22
CA THR A 65 -5.14 -23.78 15.34
C THR A 65 -6.16 -22.73 15.74
N GLU A 66 -5.71 -21.67 16.41
CA GLU A 66 -6.52 -20.55 16.89
C GLU A 66 -6.57 -19.41 15.87
N LEU A 67 -7.72 -18.73 15.83
CA LEU A 67 -7.91 -17.55 14.98
C LEU A 67 -7.13 -16.38 15.59
N VAL A 68 -6.17 -15.86 14.84
CA VAL A 68 -5.40 -14.68 15.24
C VAL A 68 -6.23 -13.43 14.92
N GLU A 69 -6.76 -12.78 15.95
CA GLU A 69 -7.62 -11.60 15.80
C GLU A 69 -6.91 -10.28 16.14
N VAL A 70 -5.86 -10.33 16.96
CA VAL A 70 -5.07 -9.18 17.41
C VAL A 70 -3.59 -9.53 17.42
N PRO A 71 -2.69 -8.57 17.18
CA PRO A 71 -1.26 -8.85 17.19
C PRO A 71 -0.73 -9.05 18.62
N TRP A 72 -1.38 -8.45 19.63
CA TRP A 72 -1.15 -8.68 21.05
C TRP A 72 -2.36 -8.20 21.89
N GLU A 73 -2.39 -8.54 23.17
CA GLU A 73 -3.50 -8.27 24.08
C GLU A 73 -3.87 -6.77 24.13
N GLY A 74 -5.17 -6.48 24.11
CA GLY A 74 -5.71 -5.12 24.19
C GLY A 74 -5.63 -4.30 22.89
N ALA A 75 -4.91 -4.74 21.86
CA ALA A 75 -4.81 -4.05 20.57
C ALA A 75 -6.02 -4.35 19.66
N THR A 76 -7.25 -4.16 20.15
CA THR A 76 -8.49 -4.59 19.46
C THR A 76 -9.04 -3.60 18.44
N THR A 77 -8.48 -2.38 18.38
CA THR A 77 -8.84 -1.34 17.42
C THR A 77 -7.60 -0.67 16.86
N MET A 78 -7.72 0.02 15.72
CA MET A 78 -6.60 0.77 15.14
C MET A 78 -6.07 1.84 16.09
N ALA A 79 -6.94 2.55 16.82
CA ALA A 79 -6.53 3.53 17.82
C ALA A 79 -5.73 2.88 18.97
N ALA A 80 -6.19 1.73 19.47
CA ALA A 80 -5.48 1.00 20.52
C ALA A 80 -4.14 0.44 20.03
N LEU A 81 -4.11 -0.13 18.82
CA LEU A 81 -2.91 -0.64 18.17
C LEU A 81 -1.86 0.46 17.98
N PHE A 82 -2.29 1.61 17.45
CA PHE A 82 -1.43 2.77 17.26
C PHE A 82 -0.86 3.30 18.57
N GLU A 83 -1.71 3.54 19.58
CA GLU A 83 -1.28 4.05 20.88
C GLU A 83 -0.31 3.09 21.58
N GLN A 84 -0.56 1.79 21.53
CA GLN A 84 0.34 0.79 22.12
C GLN A 84 1.66 0.69 21.37
N SER A 85 1.65 0.73 20.04
CA SER A 85 2.89 0.74 19.24
C SER A 85 3.73 1.99 19.55
N CYS A 86 3.10 3.17 19.62
CA CYS A 86 3.78 4.40 19.99
C CYS A 86 4.37 4.37 21.42
N LYS A 87 3.68 3.75 22.38
CA LYS A 87 4.21 3.55 23.74
C LYS A 87 5.40 2.58 23.78
N LYS A 88 5.42 1.59 22.90
CA LYS A 88 6.48 0.58 22.82
C LYS A 88 7.73 1.10 22.11
N HIS A 89 7.56 1.95 21.10
CA HIS A 89 8.61 2.42 20.20
C HIS A 89 8.83 3.94 20.22
N PRO A 90 8.70 4.67 21.36
CA PRO A 90 8.47 6.12 21.36
C PRO A 90 9.59 6.94 20.71
N GLN A 91 10.83 6.45 20.75
CA GLN A 91 12.02 7.11 20.20
C GLN A 91 12.48 6.52 18.85
N ASP A 92 11.86 5.43 18.39
CA ASP A 92 12.22 4.82 17.12
C ASP A 92 11.69 5.69 15.97
N ARG A 93 12.40 5.69 14.84
CA ARG A 93 11.93 6.37 13.62
C ARG A 93 10.63 5.75 13.16
N PHE A 94 9.65 6.58 12.83
CA PHE A 94 8.37 6.13 12.31
C PHE A 94 8.08 6.62 10.90
N LEU A 95 7.69 7.89 10.73
CA LEU A 95 7.30 8.40 9.42
C LEU A 95 8.44 9.24 8.82
N GLY A 96 8.78 8.97 7.57
CA GLY A 96 9.85 9.64 6.84
C GLY A 96 9.34 10.27 5.55
N THR A 97 9.66 11.55 5.33
CA THR A 97 9.32 12.28 4.09
C THR A 97 10.56 12.86 3.44
N ARG A 98 10.65 12.81 2.11
CA ARG A 98 11.75 13.44 1.36
C ARG A 98 11.65 14.96 1.45
N LYS A 99 12.76 15.63 1.77
CA LYS A 99 12.83 17.10 1.65
C LYS A 99 12.75 17.49 0.18
N LEU A 100 11.78 18.31 -0.21
CA LEU A 100 11.77 18.93 -1.53
C LEU A 100 12.81 20.07 -1.59
N ILE A 101 13.71 20.01 -2.56
CA ILE A 101 14.73 21.06 -2.77
C ILE A 101 14.28 22.02 -3.88
N SER A 102 13.81 21.49 -5.02
CA SER A 102 13.26 22.31 -6.10
C SER A 102 12.27 21.55 -6.96
N ARG A 103 11.37 22.30 -7.61
CA ARG A 103 10.49 21.82 -8.68
C ARG A 103 10.89 22.48 -9.99
N ASP A 104 11.03 21.68 -11.03
CA ASP A 104 11.24 22.15 -12.39
C ASP A 104 10.09 21.66 -13.28
N PHE A 105 9.81 22.38 -14.36
CA PHE A 105 8.83 21.97 -15.36
C PHE A 105 9.49 21.80 -16.73
N VAL A 106 9.33 20.63 -17.33
CA VAL A 106 9.81 20.33 -18.68
C VAL A 106 8.62 20.27 -19.62
N THR A 107 8.62 21.11 -20.65
CA THR A 107 7.59 21.08 -21.70
C THR A 107 8.00 20.08 -22.77
N ALA A 108 7.16 19.08 -23.02
CA ALA A 108 7.37 18.16 -24.14
C ALA A 108 7.03 18.83 -25.48
N SER A 109 7.41 18.18 -26.57
CA SER A 109 7.17 18.65 -27.94
C SER A 109 5.68 18.86 -28.28
N ASP A 110 4.78 18.22 -27.54
CA ASP A 110 3.32 18.35 -27.67
C ASP A 110 2.70 19.44 -26.76
N GLY A 111 3.54 20.23 -26.09
CA GLY A 111 3.12 21.31 -25.20
C GLY A 111 2.74 20.87 -23.78
N ARG A 112 2.72 19.56 -23.47
CA ARG A 112 2.45 19.09 -22.10
C ARG A 112 3.62 19.43 -21.18
N LYS A 113 3.30 19.98 -20.01
CA LYS A 113 4.29 20.26 -18.96
C LYS A 113 4.39 19.07 -18.00
N PHE A 114 5.60 18.61 -17.77
CA PHE A 114 5.92 17.54 -16.83
C PHE A 114 6.70 18.11 -15.66
N GLU A 115 6.19 17.89 -14.46
CA GLU A 115 6.88 18.23 -13.22
C GLU A 115 8.08 17.30 -13.00
N LYS A 116 9.21 17.88 -12.60
CA LYS A 116 10.43 17.19 -12.20
C LYS A 116 10.87 17.70 -10.83
N LEU A 117 11.08 16.79 -9.90
CA LEU A 117 11.41 17.04 -8.51
C LEU A 117 12.90 16.81 -8.27
N HIS A 118 13.54 17.78 -7.62
CA HIS A 118 14.82 17.60 -6.96
C HIS A 118 14.55 17.36 -5.47
N LEU A 119 14.79 16.14 -5.02
CA LEU A 119 14.50 15.67 -3.67
C LEU A 119 15.81 15.42 -2.91
N GLY A 120 15.88 15.90 -1.67
CA GLY A 120 16.99 15.72 -0.74
C GLY A 120 16.87 14.43 0.07
N GLU A 121 17.39 14.42 1.29
CA GLU A 121 17.32 13.26 2.20
C GLU A 121 15.93 13.10 2.85
N TYR A 122 15.68 11.92 3.43
CA TYR A 122 14.51 11.69 4.29
C TYR A 122 14.64 12.43 5.62
N GLN A 123 13.57 13.13 6.00
CA GLN A 123 13.38 13.71 7.32
C GLN A 123 12.43 12.80 8.10
N TRP A 124 12.83 12.42 9.31
CA TRP A 124 12.15 11.42 10.13
C TRP A 124 11.50 12.04 11.36
N GLU A 125 10.31 11.55 11.66
CA GLU A 125 9.63 11.76 12.94
C GLU A 125 9.51 10.44 13.68
N THR A 126 9.66 10.50 15.00
CA THR A 126 9.55 9.34 15.88
C THR A 126 8.10 8.95 16.12
N TYR A 127 7.86 7.71 16.55
CA TYR A 127 6.53 7.27 16.96
C TYR A 127 5.88 8.18 18.01
N GLY A 128 6.66 8.69 18.98
CA GLY A 128 6.16 9.62 20.00
C GLY A 128 5.72 10.95 19.41
N GLN A 129 6.53 11.54 18.52
CA GLN A 129 6.18 12.78 17.82
C GLN A 129 4.91 12.62 16.97
N ILE A 130 4.80 11.50 16.25
CA ILE A 130 3.63 11.21 15.42
C ILE A 130 2.38 10.97 16.26
N PHE A 131 2.50 10.34 17.44
CA PHE A 131 1.39 10.22 18.39
C PHE A 131 0.90 11.58 18.89
N ASP A 132 1.81 12.48 19.26
CA ASP A 132 1.46 13.84 19.70
C ASP A 132 0.74 14.61 18.59
N ARG A 133 1.23 14.51 17.35
CA ARG A 133 0.60 15.11 16.16
C ARG A 133 -0.80 14.57 15.91
N ALA A 134 -0.99 13.25 16.00
CA ALA A 134 -2.32 12.63 15.87
C ALA A 134 -3.27 13.10 16.99
N CYS A 135 -2.79 13.25 18.23
CA CYS A 135 -3.58 13.78 19.35
C CYS A 135 -3.98 15.25 19.13
N ASN A 136 -3.05 16.06 18.64
CA ASN A 136 -3.30 17.46 18.29
C ASN A 136 -4.32 17.57 17.16
N PHE A 137 -4.14 16.80 16.08
CA PHE A 137 -5.09 16.79 14.96
C PHE A 137 -6.49 16.33 15.40
N ALA A 138 -6.57 15.23 16.17
CA ALA A 138 -7.82 14.73 16.75
C ALA A 138 -8.57 15.81 17.54
N SER A 139 -7.86 16.54 18.40
CA SER A 139 -8.44 17.64 19.18
C SER A 139 -8.88 18.80 18.30
N GLY A 140 -8.12 19.09 17.24
CA GLY A 140 -8.46 20.09 16.24
C GLY A 140 -9.76 19.77 15.49
N LEU A 141 -9.95 18.50 15.07
CA LEU A 141 -11.19 18.04 14.44
C LEU A 141 -12.41 18.29 15.33
N VAL A 142 -12.34 17.91 16.62
CA VAL A 142 -13.43 18.16 17.57
C VAL A 142 -13.73 19.65 17.71
N LYS A 143 -12.69 20.50 17.70
CA LYS A 143 -12.87 21.96 17.73
C LYS A 143 -13.46 22.56 16.44
N LEU A 144 -13.30 21.89 15.31
CA LEU A 144 -14.01 22.21 14.06
C LEU A 144 -15.44 21.65 14.01
N GLY A 145 -15.94 21.10 15.12
CA GLY A 145 -17.31 20.63 15.26
C GLY A 145 -17.54 19.19 14.79
N HIS A 146 -16.49 18.36 14.70
CA HIS A 146 -16.67 16.92 14.54
C HIS A 146 -17.12 16.23 15.82
N ASP A 147 -17.92 15.20 15.63
CA ASP A 147 -18.27 14.20 16.62
C ASP A 147 -18.39 12.80 15.98
N VAL A 148 -18.82 11.83 16.78
CA VAL A 148 -18.93 10.40 16.41
C VAL A 148 -20.01 10.13 15.35
N ASP A 149 -20.96 11.05 15.16
CA ASP A 149 -22.05 10.89 14.18
C ASP A 149 -21.64 11.43 12.80
N THR A 150 -20.54 12.18 12.73
CA THR A 150 -20.00 12.76 11.51
C THR A 150 -18.88 11.91 10.90
N ARG A 151 -18.69 12.05 9.57
CA ARG A 151 -17.65 11.33 8.83
C ARG A 151 -16.66 12.32 8.25
N ALA A 152 -15.39 11.93 8.24
CA ALA A 152 -14.33 12.65 7.55
C ALA A 152 -13.90 11.86 6.30
N ALA A 153 -13.67 12.54 5.18
CA ALA A 153 -13.09 11.91 4.00
C ALA A 153 -11.63 12.33 3.83
N ILE A 154 -10.79 11.41 3.35
CA ILE A 154 -9.42 11.72 2.92
C ILE A 154 -9.32 11.47 1.41
N PHE A 155 -9.03 12.54 0.67
CA PHE A 155 -8.88 12.60 -0.78
C PHE A 155 -7.50 13.19 -1.12
N SER A 156 -6.46 12.36 -0.96
CA SER A 156 -5.07 12.79 -1.05
C SER A 156 -4.17 11.62 -1.44
N GLU A 157 -3.01 11.93 -2.05
CA GLU A 157 -1.94 10.97 -2.25
C GLU A 157 -1.34 10.49 -0.90
N THR A 158 -0.68 9.33 -0.93
CA THR A 158 -0.03 8.74 0.24
C THR A 158 1.07 9.67 0.76
N ARG A 159 0.96 10.10 2.03
CA ARG A 159 1.94 10.95 2.72
C ARG A 159 1.78 10.82 4.24
N ALA A 160 2.77 11.33 4.99
CA ALA A 160 2.76 11.26 6.45
C ALA A 160 1.52 11.90 7.08
N GLU A 161 1.08 13.05 6.58
CA GLU A 161 -0.09 13.77 7.08
C GLU A 161 -1.40 13.01 6.82
N TRP A 162 -1.45 12.18 5.78
CA TRP A 162 -2.57 11.25 5.55
C TRP A 162 -2.68 10.28 6.73
N PHE A 163 -1.56 9.63 7.10
CA PHE A 163 -1.53 8.69 8.21
C PHE A 163 -1.88 9.36 9.54
N ILE A 164 -1.33 10.54 9.81
CA ILE A 164 -1.61 11.28 11.04
C ILE A 164 -3.10 11.66 11.11
N SER A 165 -3.67 12.15 10.00
CA SER A 165 -5.09 12.47 9.91
C SER A 165 -5.97 11.26 10.21
N PHE A 166 -5.60 10.12 9.60
CA PHE A 166 -6.29 8.85 9.74
C PHE A 166 -6.30 8.36 11.20
N GLN A 167 -5.14 8.35 11.87
CA GLN A 167 -5.06 7.99 13.29
C GLN A 167 -5.77 9.00 14.20
N GLY A 168 -5.72 10.29 13.86
CA GLY A 168 -6.43 11.35 14.59
C GLY A 168 -7.95 11.16 14.58
N CYS A 169 -8.52 10.78 13.42
CA CYS A 169 -9.95 10.45 13.32
C CYS A 169 -10.33 9.28 14.24
N PHE A 170 -9.55 8.20 14.23
CA PHE A 170 -9.83 7.01 15.05
C PHE A 170 -9.73 7.27 16.55
N ARG A 171 -8.91 8.22 16.98
CA ARG A 171 -8.84 8.63 18.38
C ARG A 171 -10.14 9.26 18.90
N GLN A 172 -11.01 9.70 17.99
CA GLN A 172 -12.33 10.27 18.29
C GLN A 172 -13.50 9.42 17.78
N ASN A 173 -13.25 8.16 17.40
CA ASN A 173 -14.24 7.27 16.79
C ASN A 173 -14.93 7.90 15.58
N ILE A 174 -14.18 8.64 14.77
CA ILE A 174 -14.67 9.21 13.51
C ILE A 174 -14.43 8.18 12.41
N THR A 175 -15.50 7.75 11.75
CA THR A 175 -15.42 6.91 10.54
C THR A 175 -14.76 7.70 9.41
N VAL A 176 -13.75 7.09 8.79
CA VAL A 176 -13.00 7.69 7.68
C VAL A 176 -13.48 7.15 6.34
N VAL A 177 -13.79 8.04 5.40
CA VAL A 177 -14.07 7.69 4.01
C VAL A 177 -12.79 7.86 3.20
N THR A 178 -12.30 6.81 2.55
CA THR A 178 -11.08 6.93 1.74
C THR A 178 -11.41 6.97 0.25
N ILE A 179 -10.82 7.94 -0.44
CA ILE A 179 -11.07 8.21 -1.85
C ILE A 179 -9.73 8.40 -2.56
N TYR A 180 -9.55 7.74 -3.70
CA TYR A 180 -8.37 7.93 -4.55
C TYR A 180 -8.24 9.39 -4.99
N ALA A 181 -7.06 9.99 -4.85
CA ALA A 181 -6.78 11.35 -5.33
C ALA A 181 -7.02 11.54 -6.85
N SER A 182 -6.98 10.46 -7.62
CA SER A 182 -7.22 10.43 -9.07
C SER A 182 -8.70 10.30 -9.46
N LEU A 183 -9.61 10.15 -8.50
CA LEU A 183 -11.03 9.91 -8.80
C LEU A 183 -11.66 11.13 -9.49
N GLY A 184 -12.47 10.91 -10.54
CA GLY A 184 -13.19 11.98 -11.26
C GLY A 184 -14.21 12.73 -10.40
N GLU A 185 -14.65 13.91 -10.87
CA GLU A 185 -15.55 14.81 -10.14
C GLU A 185 -16.91 14.18 -9.79
N ASP A 186 -17.59 13.56 -10.76
CA ASP A 186 -18.91 12.94 -10.53
C ASP A 186 -18.83 11.83 -9.48
N ALA A 187 -17.80 11.01 -9.58
CA ALA A 187 -17.53 9.92 -8.65
C ALA A 187 -17.17 10.43 -7.24
N LEU A 188 -16.43 11.54 -7.15
CA LEU A 188 -16.13 12.22 -5.90
C LEU A 188 -17.41 12.79 -5.24
N VAL A 189 -18.24 13.50 -6.02
CA VAL A 189 -19.53 14.05 -5.55
C VAL A 189 -20.45 12.94 -5.05
N HIS A 190 -20.55 11.85 -5.81
CA HIS A 190 -21.33 10.67 -5.41
C HIS A 190 -20.86 10.12 -4.07
N SER A 191 -19.56 9.85 -3.95
CA SER A 191 -18.96 9.24 -2.76
C SER A 191 -19.16 10.09 -1.50
N LEU A 192 -18.91 11.41 -1.61
CA LEU A 192 -19.01 12.34 -0.47
C LEU A 192 -20.46 12.56 -0.02
N ASN A 193 -21.40 12.64 -0.96
CA ASN A 193 -22.82 12.83 -0.64
C ASN A 193 -23.46 11.56 -0.08
N GLU A 194 -23.15 10.38 -0.63
CA GLU A 194 -23.68 9.10 -0.15
C GLU A 194 -23.27 8.84 1.31
N THR A 195 -22.02 9.15 1.65
CA THR A 195 -21.50 9.01 3.02
C THR A 195 -21.78 10.20 3.92
N GLN A 196 -22.42 11.26 3.41
CA GLN A 196 -22.74 12.48 4.15
C GLN A 196 -21.54 13.06 4.89
N VAL A 197 -20.38 13.11 4.21
CA VAL A 197 -19.14 13.62 4.79
C VAL A 197 -19.31 15.07 5.21
N SER A 198 -18.85 15.42 6.42
CA SER A 198 -18.89 16.80 6.92
C SER A 198 -17.56 17.52 6.79
N THR A 199 -16.45 16.78 6.74
CA THR A 199 -15.11 17.33 6.57
C THR A 199 -14.32 16.56 5.54
N LEU A 200 -13.76 17.29 4.59
CA LEU A 200 -12.89 16.74 3.57
C LEU A 200 -11.45 17.13 3.87
N ILE A 201 -10.56 16.15 3.86
CA ILE A 201 -9.11 16.31 4.00
C ILE A 201 -8.48 16.01 2.64
N CYS A 202 -7.71 16.93 2.07
CA CYS A 202 -7.18 16.76 0.71
C CYS A 202 -5.82 17.42 0.48
N ASP A 203 -5.18 17.13 -0.65
CA ASP A 203 -3.99 17.91 -1.08
C ASP A 203 -4.38 19.34 -1.49
N SER A 204 -3.45 20.29 -1.31
CA SER A 204 -3.67 21.70 -1.68
C SER A 204 -4.10 21.87 -3.16
N MET A 205 -3.53 21.06 -4.06
CA MET A 205 -3.84 21.08 -5.48
C MET A 205 -5.29 20.69 -5.82
N GLN A 206 -5.96 19.96 -4.93
CA GLN A 206 -7.35 19.53 -5.12
C GLN A 206 -8.34 20.66 -4.84
N LEU A 207 -7.94 21.75 -4.17
CA LEU A 207 -8.84 22.84 -3.80
C LEU A 207 -9.53 23.49 -5.01
N LYS A 208 -8.85 23.62 -6.16
CA LYS A 208 -9.45 24.16 -7.39
C LYS A 208 -10.57 23.28 -7.93
N LYS A 209 -10.35 21.96 -7.91
CA LYS A 209 -11.35 20.97 -8.29
C LYS A 209 -12.54 21.01 -7.34
N LEU A 210 -12.30 21.12 -6.04
CA LEU A 210 -13.36 21.25 -5.04
C LEU A 210 -14.19 22.52 -5.24
N ALA A 211 -13.54 23.66 -5.51
CA ALA A 211 -14.22 24.90 -5.79
C ALA A 211 -15.22 24.77 -6.97
N ALA A 212 -14.86 24.00 -8.01
CA ALA A 212 -15.72 23.76 -9.17
C ALA A 212 -16.98 22.92 -8.86
N ILE A 213 -16.93 22.06 -7.84
CA ILE A 213 -18.04 21.16 -7.47
C ILE A 213 -18.75 21.55 -6.17
N THR A 214 -18.42 22.70 -5.59
CA THR A 214 -18.94 23.17 -4.28
C THR A 214 -20.46 23.09 -4.18
N SER A 215 -21.18 23.51 -5.24
CA SER A 215 -22.66 23.51 -5.28
C SER A 215 -23.29 22.12 -5.28
N SER A 216 -22.54 21.09 -5.65
CA SER A 216 -23.00 19.69 -5.71
C SER A 216 -22.75 18.94 -4.39
N LEU A 217 -21.96 19.50 -3.48
CA LEU A 217 -21.58 18.87 -2.21
C LEU A 217 -22.49 19.37 -1.08
N LYS A 218 -23.30 18.46 -0.53
CA LYS A 218 -24.46 18.82 0.31
C LYS A 218 -24.16 18.95 1.79
N THR A 219 -23.18 18.20 2.27
CA THR A 219 -22.94 18.01 3.71
C THR A 219 -21.61 18.57 4.21
N ILE A 220 -20.70 18.93 3.28
CA ILE A 220 -19.38 19.46 3.61
C ILE A 220 -19.52 20.79 4.35
N LYS A 221 -18.83 20.89 5.49
CA LYS A 221 -18.73 22.08 6.34
C LYS A 221 -17.28 22.53 6.48
N ASN A 222 -16.34 21.59 6.52
CA ASN A 222 -14.92 21.88 6.68
C ASN A 222 -14.10 21.29 5.52
N VAL A 223 -13.08 22.02 5.08
CA VAL A 223 -12.04 21.53 4.17
C VAL A 223 -10.69 21.74 4.83
N ILE A 224 -9.97 20.65 5.04
CA ILE A 224 -8.62 20.65 5.60
C ILE A 224 -7.66 20.27 4.49
N TYR A 225 -6.68 21.12 4.18
CA TYR A 225 -5.72 20.82 3.12
C TYR A 225 -4.31 20.56 3.66
N PHE A 226 -3.62 19.61 3.05
CA PHE A 226 -2.19 19.45 3.23
C PHE A 226 -1.48 20.54 2.41
N ALA A 227 -0.79 21.44 3.10
CA ALA A 227 0.01 22.46 2.44
C ALA A 227 1.23 21.81 1.79
N ASP A 228 1.57 22.28 0.60
CA ASP A 228 2.87 22.03 -0.01
C ASP A 228 3.79 23.24 0.29
N ASP A 229 5.11 23.09 0.13
CA ASP A 229 6.07 24.17 0.42
C ASP A 229 5.90 25.44 -0.42
N GLU A 230 5.00 25.43 -1.41
CA GLU A 230 4.57 26.66 -2.07
C GLU A 230 3.39 27.26 -1.31
N PRO A 231 3.44 28.57 -0.98
CA PRO A 231 2.27 29.23 -0.42
C PRO A 231 1.13 29.02 -1.41
N ALA A 232 0.04 28.38 -0.95
CA ALA A 232 -1.19 28.29 -1.72
C ALA A 232 -1.60 29.73 -2.03
N SER A 233 -1.21 30.21 -3.21
CA SER A 233 -1.39 31.58 -3.64
C SER A 233 -2.82 31.73 -4.06
N ASP A 234 -3.78 31.65 -3.14
CA ASP A 234 -5.16 31.95 -3.48
C ASP A 234 -6.00 32.16 -2.21
N SER A 235 -5.81 33.33 -1.62
CA SER A 235 -6.85 33.99 -0.82
C SER A 235 -8.18 34.10 -1.58
N ASN A 236 -8.17 33.93 -2.91
CA ASN A 236 -9.35 33.87 -3.77
C ASN A 236 -10.06 32.50 -3.76
N ILE A 237 -9.34 31.37 -3.63
CA ILE A 237 -9.96 30.04 -3.58
C ILE A 237 -10.73 29.85 -2.26
N SER A 238 -10.22 30.38 -1.15
CA SER A 238 -10.95 30.34 0.13
C SER A 238 -12.26 31.14 0.07
N ARG A 239 -12.32 32.20 -0.75
CA ARG A 239 -13.54 33.00 -0.96
C ARG A 239 -14.56 32.33 -1.89
N SER A 240 -14.12 31.49 -2.83
CA SER A 240 -15.02 30.80 -3.77
C SER A 240 -15.67 29.55 -3.20
N MET A 241 -15.19 29.03 -2.07
CA MET A 241 -15.73 27.83 -1.39
C MET A 241 -16.91 28.10 -0.45
N GLY A 242 -17.59 29.25 -0.58
CA GLY A 242 -18.84 29.56 0.10
C GLY A 242 -18.74 29.55 1.63
N ASN A 243 -19.67 28.85 2.29
CA ASN A 243 -19.81 28.80 3.76
C ASN A 243 -18.87 27.78 4.46
N TRP A 244 -17.90 27.20 3.74
CA TRP A 244 -17.02 26.20 4.33
C TRP A 244 -15.90 26.84 5.16
N THR A 245 -15.55 26.18 6.26
CA THR A 245 -14.33 26.49 7.00
C THR A 245 -13.15 25.81 6.31
N VAL A 246 -12.25 26.60 5.73
CA VAL A 246 -11.06 26.10 5.04
C VAL A 246 -9.84 26.34 5.93
N SER A 247 -9.07 25.30 6.22
CA SER A 247 -7.88 25.41 7.08
C SER A 247 -6.78 24.48 6.59
N SER A 248 -5.52 24.86 6.80
CA SER A 248 -4.41 23.93 6.58
C SER A 248 -4.37 22.88 7.68
N PHE A 249 -3.84 21.69 7.37
CA PHE A 249 -3.61 20.63 8.35
C PHE A 249 -2.85 21.13 9.60
N THR A 250 -1.79 21.91 9.38
CA THR A 250 -0.97 22.51 10.44
C THR A 250 -1.75 23.47 11.34
N GLU A 251 -2.72 24.22 10.80
CA GLU A 251 -3.59 25.08 11.60
C GLU A 251 -4.52 24.27 12.50
N VAL A 252 -5.05 23.15 11.99
CA VAL A 252 -5.88 22.23 12.77
C VAL A 252 -5.08 21.57 13.90
N GLU A 253 -3.85 21.14 13.62
CA GLU A 253 -2.93 20.64 14.67
C GLU A 253 -2.67 21.71 15.74
N LYS A 254 -2.36 22.96 15.35
CA LYS A 254 -2.15 24.08 16.29
C LYS A 254 -3.40 24.40 17.09
N LEU A 255 -4.58 24.34 16.47
CA LEU A 255 -5.86 24.53 17.15
C LEU A 255 -6.07 23.47 18.22
N GLY A 256 -5.88 22.20 17.90
CA GLY A 256 -6.04 21.11 18.85
C GLY A 256 -4.97 21.08 19.94
N LYS A 257 -3.72 21.44 19.64
CA LYS A 257 -2.66 21.57 20.65
C LYS A 257 -3.00 22.59 21.73
N ARG A 258 -3.65 23.70 21.36
CA ARG A 258 -4.14 24.72 22.31
C ARG A 258 -5.40 24.30 23.05
N ASN A 259 -6.09 23.28 22.55
CA ASN A 259 -7.41 22.87 23.02
C ASN A 259 -7.51 21.34 23.12
N PRO A 260 -6.68 20.69 23.95
CA PRO A 260 -6.66 19.24 24.04
C PRO A 260 -8.03 18.71 24.48
N VAL A 261 -8.45 17.59 23.89
CA VAL A 261 -9.67 16.89 24.27
C VAL A 261 -9.37 15.44 24.61
N HIS A 262 -10.15 14.86 25.51
CA HIS A 262 -10.04 13.44 25.81
C HIS A 262 -10.45 12.58 24.59
N PRO A 263 -9.78 11.44 24.37
CA PRO A 263 -10.13 10.54 23.28
C PRO A 263 -11.50 9.90 23.52
N ARG A 264 -12.27 9.74 22.44
CA ARG A 264 -13.48 8.91 22.40
C ARG A 264 -13.13 7.68 21.57
N LEU A 265 -12.64 6.63 22.24
CA LEU A 265 -12.07 5.47 21.55
C LEU A 265 -13.15 4.54 20.97
N PRO A 266 -12.93 3.96 19.78
CA PRO A 266 -13.83 3.00 19.15
C PRO A 266 -13.77 1.64 19.84
N ILE A 267 -14.78 0.80 19.55
CA ILE A 267 -14.74 -0.65 19.82
C ILE A 267 -14.44 -1.43 18.52
N LYS A 268 -14.05 -2.71 18.67
CA LYS A 268 -13.71 -3.62 17.55
C LYS A 268 -14.75 -3.62 16.42
N LYS A 269 -16.03 -3.46 16.77
CA LYS A 269 -17.19 -3.58 15.88
C LYS A 269 -17.54 -2.30 15.13
N ASP A 270 -17.00 -1.15 15.56
CA ASP A 270 -17.27 0.13 14.94
C ASP A 270 -16.63 0.18 13.54
N ILE A 271 -17.30 0.88 12.61
CA ILE A 271 -16.78 1.09 11.26
C ILE A 271 -15.61 2.07 11.33
N ALA A 272 -14.41 1.57 11.02
CA ALA A 272 -13.22 2.39 10.92
C ALA A 272 -13.23 3.15 9.59
N VAL A 273 -13.40 2.40 8.49
CA VAL A 273 -13.22 2.93 7.14
C VAL A 273 -14.38 2.56 6.24
N VAL A 274 -14.83 3.52 5.43
CA VAL A 274 -15.63 3.28 4.23
C VAL A 274 -14.73 3.53 3.03
N MET A 275 -14.28 2.46 2.39
CA MET A 275 -13.30 2.53 1.31
C MET A 275 -14.00 2.48 -0.05
N TYR A 276 -13.91 3.55 -0.82
CA TYR A 276 -14.52 3.59 -2.15
C TYR A 276 -13.67 2.88 -3.20
N THR A 277 -14.32 2.01 -3.97
CA THR A 277 -13.71 1.24 -5.05
C THR A 277 -14.41 1.53 -6.37
N SER A 278 -13.65 1.57 -7.47
CA SER A 278 -14.16 1.98 -8.78
C SER A 278 -15.14 1.01 -9.43
N GLY A 279 -15.23 -0.25 -8.96
CA GLY A 279 -16.15 -1.26 -9.52
C GLY A 279 -15.95 -1.53 -11.02
N SER A 280 -16.57 -2.60 -11.54
CA SER A 280 -16.50 -2.93 -12.97
C SER A 280 -17.62 -2.31 -13.81
N THR A 281 -18.71 -1.82 -13.19
CA THR A 281 -19.96 -1.48 -13.90
C THR A 281 -20.78 -0.35 -13.28
N GLY A 282 -20.17 0.75 -12.82
CA GLY A 282 -20.96 1.93 -12.41
C GLY A 282 -20.27 2.92 -11.47
N LEU A 283 -21.09 3.63 -10.70
CA LEU A 283 -20.64 4.52 -9.64
C LEU A 283 -19.82 3.76 -8.59
N PRO A 284 -18.80 4.40 -7.99
CA PRO A 284 -18.00 3.78 -6.95
C PRO A 284 -18.83 3.27 -5.78
N LYS A 285 -18.41 2.15 -5.17
CA LYS A 285 -19.10 1.58 -3.99
C LYS A 285 -18.22 1.67 -2.76
N GLY A 286 -18.82 2.09 -1.64
CA GLY A 286 -18.17 2.16 -0.33
C GLY A 286 -18.16 0.80 0.38
N VAL A 287 -16.98 0.22 0.58
CA VAL A 287 -16.79 -1.00 1.36
C VAL A 287 -16.62 -0.62 2.83
N MET A 288 -17.53 -1.05 3.70
CA MET A 288 -17.43 -0.82 5.14
C MET A 288 -16.46 -1.82 5.78
N ILE A 289 -15.46 -1.30 6.50
CA ILE A 289 -14.43 -2.09 7.16
C ILE A 289 -14.38 -1.69 8.64
N THR A 290 -14.58 -2.67 9.52
CA THR A 290 -14.51 -2.44 10.98
C THR A 290 -13.07 -2.31 11.46
N HIS A 291 -12.88 -1.70 12.64
CA HIS A 291 -11.58 -1.69 13.30
C HIS A 291 -11.00 -3.10 13.48
N GLY A 292 -11.84 -4.06 13.87
CA GLY A 292 -11.44 -5.45 14.05
C GLY A 292 -10.96 -6.12 12.78
N ASN A 293 -11.53 -5.79 11.60
CA ASN A 293 -11.08 -6.35 10.33
C ASN A 293 -9.63 -5.94 10.01
N ILE A 294 -9.30 -4.66 10.20
CA ILE A 294 -7.97 -4.12 9.90
C ILE A 294 -6.93 -4.73 10.85
N VAL A 295 -7.23 -4.73 12.15
CA VAL A 295 -6.35 -5.29 13.19
C VAL A 295 -6.11 -6.78 12.99
N ALA A 296 -7.17 -7.56 12.70
CA ALA A 296 -7.03 -9.00 12.46
C ALA A 296 -6.20 -9.28 11.20
N THR A 297 -6.34 -8.46 10.16
CA THR A 297 -5.50 -8.55 8.96
C THR A 297 -4.04 -8.30 9.30
N ALA A 298 -3.73 -7.25 10.06
CA ALA A 298 -2.37 -6.96 10.47
C ALA A 298 -1.76 -8.11 11.30
N ALA A 299 -2.52 -8.62 12.26
CA ALA A 299 -2.12 -9.74 13.11
C ALA A 299 -1.84 -11.01 12.29
N ALA A 300 -2.72 -11.33 11.34
CA ALA A 300 -2.55 -12.49 10.46
C ALA A 300 -1.27 -12.39 9.62
N VAL A 301 -0.99 -11.23 9.01
CA VAL A 301 0.20 -11.01 8.17
C VAL A 301 1.49 -11.09 8.99
N MET A 302 1.49 -10.60 10.23
CA MET A 302 2.64 -10.74 11.13
C MET A 302 3.03 -12.20 11.40
N THR A 303 2.10 -13.16 11.29
CA THR A 303 2.42 -14.59 11.42
C THR A 303 3.14 -15.17 10.20
N VAL A 304 3.06 -14.49 9.05
CA VAL A 304 3.60 -14.97 7.78
C VAL A 304 5.02 -14.43 7.56
N ILE A 305 5.25 -13.18 7.94
CA ILE A 305 6.51 -12.45 7.71
C ILE A 305 7.39 -12.54 8.96
N PRO A 306 8.47 -13.34 8.92
CA PRO A 306 9.29 -13.56 10.11
C PRO A 306 10.16 -12.35 10.44
N LYS A 307 10.36 -12.12 11.75
CA LYS A 307 11.37 -11.20 12.30
C LYS A 307 11.28 -9.77 11.74
N MET A 308 10.07 -9.27 11.57
CA MET A 308 9.85 -7.86 11.25
C MET A 308 9.97 -7.02 12.53
N GLY A 309 10.61 -5.85 12.46
CA GLY A 309 10.83 -5.02 13.65
C GLY A 309 11.34 -3.62 13.35
N SER A 310 11.80 -2.91 14.38
CA SER A 310 12.28 -1.52 14.30
C SER A 310 13.55 -1.30 13.46
N ASN A 311 14.24 -2.38 13.08
CA ASN A 311 15.35 -2.33 12.12
C ASN A 311 14.89 -2.36 10.66
N ASP A 312 13.63 -2.70 10.39
CA ASP A 312 13.08 -2.73 9.05
C ASP A 312 12.54 -1.34 8.65
N VAL A 313 12.70 -1.02 7.36
CA VAL A 313 12.18 0.21 6.76
C VAL A 313 11.37 -0.12 5.52
N TYR A 314 10.11 0.32 5.53
CA TYR A 314 9.12 0.14 4.48
C TYR A 314 9.09 1.36 3.55
N LEU A 315 9.05 1.12 2.24
CA LEU A 315 8.77 2.18 1.27
C LEU A 315 7.27 2.21 0.97
N ALA A 316 6.59 3.24 1.48
CA ALA A 316 5.18 3.49 1.18
C ALA A 316 5.06 4.33 -0.09
N TYR A 317 4.58 3.71 -1.17
CA TYR A 317 4.49 4.34 -2.49
C TYR A 317 3.20 3.99 -3.25
N LEU A 318 2.39 3.09 -2.69
CA LEU A 318 1.08 2.75 -3.23
C LEU A 318 0.01 3.65 -2.59
N PRO A 319 -1.16 3.82 -3.21
CA PRO A 319 -2.21 4.68 -2.66
C PRO A 319 -2.76 4.15 -1.34
N LEU A 320 -2.71 4.96 -0.28
CA LEU A 320 -3.18 4.60 1.07
C LEU A 320 -4.71 4.52 1.15
N ALA A 321 -5.39 5.13 0.18
CA ALA A 321 -6.82 4.95 -0.06
C ALA A 321 -7.20 3.53 -0.54
N HIS A 322 -6.22 2.69 -0.88
CA HIS A 322 -6.41 1.30 -1.26
C HIS A 322 -6.11 0.35 -0.10
N VAL A 323 -6.91 -0.71 0.04
CA VAL A 323 -6.81 -1.68 1.15
C VAL A 323 -5.42 -2.31 1.26
N PHE A 324 -4.73 -2.45 0.14
CA PHE A 324 -3.42 -3.09 0.11
C PHE A 324 -2.35 -2.29 0.86
N GLU A 325 -2.24 -0.99 0.59
CA GLU A 325 -1.27 -0.13 1.29
C GLU A 325 -1.72 0.10 2.73
N LEU A 326 -3.04 0.28 2.96
CA LEU A 326 -3.59 0.39 4.31
C LEU A 326 -3.22 -0.82 5.19
N ALA A 327 -3.33 -2.03 4.64
CA ALA A 327 -2.94 -3.25 5.33
C ALA A 327 -1.42 -3.30 5.56
N ALA A 328 -0.61 -2.94 4.55
CA ALA A 328 0.84 -2.92 4.67
C ALA A 328 1.30 -1.96 5.79
N GLU A 329 0.83 -0.71 5.79
CA GLU A 329 1.18 0.26 6.85
C GLU A 329 0.65 -0.14 8.22
N SER A 330 -0.52 -0.77 8.31
CA SER A 330 -1.05 -1.30 9.59
C SER A 330 -0.15 -2.42 10.14
N VAL A 331 0.42 -3.24 9.26
CA VAL A 331 1.40 -4.29 9.60
C VAL A 331 2.73 -3.67 10.06
N MET A 332 3.24 -2.66 9.34
CA MET A 332 4.46 -1.94 9.71
C MET A 332 4.33 -1.25 11.07
N LEU A 333 3.20 -0.58 11.31
CA LEU A 333 2.84 -0.01 12.60
C LEU A 333 2.85 -1.07 13.70
N SER A 334 2.28 -2.24 13.43
CA SER A 334 2.23 -3.33 14.42
C SER A 334 3.62 -3.89 14.75
N ALA A 335 4.53 -3.91 13.78
CA ALA A 335 5.89 -4.41 13.99
C ALA A 335 6.87 -3.36 14.53
N GLY A 336 6.49 -2.08 14.59
CA GLY A 336 7.38 -1.01 15.01
C GLY A 336 8.37 -0.58 13.91
N CYS A 337 8.06 -0.84 12.63
CA CYS A 337 8.93 -0.48 11.50
C CYS A 337 8.92 1.02 11.19
N ALA A 338 9.96 1.49 10.51
CA ALA A 338 9.95 2.82 9.89
C ALA A 338 9.23 2.77 8.53
N ILE A 339 8.52 3.83 8.17
CA ILE A 339 7.79 4.02 6.91
C ILE A 339 8.33 5.27 6.22
N GLY A 340 9.03 5.09 5.11
CA GLY A 340 9.45 6.19 4.23
C GLY A 340 8.45 6.36 3.09
N TYR A 341 7.91 7.56 2.94
CA TYR A 341 6.97 7.89 1.87
C TYR A 341 7.68 8.22 0.56
N GLY A 342 7.07 7.78 -0.53
CA GLY A 342 7.47 8.03 -1.91
C GLY A 342 6.27 7.88 -2.85
N SER A 343 6.54 7.73 -4.14
CA SER A 343 5.49 7.48 -5.14
C SER A 343 6.00 6.56 -6.24
N ALA A 344 5.07 5.92 -6.96
CA ALA A 344 5.43 5.16 -8.17
C ALA A 344 6.17 6.01 -9.23
N LEU A 345 6.06 7.34 -9.19
CA LEU A 345 6.71 8.27 -10.11
C LEU A 345 8.05 8.82 -9.59
N THR A 346 8.40 8.52 -8.34
CA THR A 346 9.67 8.91 -7.69
C THR A 346 10.49 7.72 -7.18
N LEU A 347 9.97 6.49 -7.36
CA LEU A 347 10.51 5.24 -6.86
C LEU A 347 11.99 4.99 -7.21
N THR A 348 12.35 5.17 -8.47
CA THR A 348 13.71 4.92 -9.00
C THR A 348 14.37 6.21 -9.50
N ASP A 349 15.71 6.21 -9.61
CA ASP A 349 16.47 7.36 -10.15
C ASP A 349 16.07 7.77 -11.59
N THR A 350 15.42 6.85 -12.32
CA THR A 350 14.95 7.06 -13.69
C THR A 350 13.45 7.32 -13.77
N SER A 351 12.76 7.42 -12.63
CA SER A 351 11.31 7.61 -12.59
C SER A 351 10.89 8.98 -13.12
N ASN A 352 9.68 9.05 -13.66
CA ASN A 352 9.22 10.20 -14.46
C ASN A 352 9.16 11.53 -13.70
N LYS A 353 8.95 11.54 -12.38
CA LYS A 353 8.98 12.77 -11.58
C LYS A 353 10.37 13.10 -11.04
N ILE A 354 11.39 12.26 -11.19
CA ILE A 354 12.75 12.56 -10.70
C ILE A 354 13.49 13.45 -11.71
N LYS A 355 14.07 14.56 -11.23
CA LYS A 355 14.99 15.41 -12.02
C LYS A 355 16.29 14.66 -12.28
N LYS A 356 16.80 14.70 -13.53
CA LYS A 356 18.06 14.05 -13.90
C LYS A 356 19.19 14.44 -12.94
N GLY A 357 19.92 13.46 -12.42
CA GLY A 357 20.97 13.65 -11.41
C GLY A 357 20.48 13.58 -9.96
N THR A 358 19.18 13.44 -9.73
CA THR A 358 18.58 13.23 -8.40
C THR A 358 18.34 11.74 -8.16
N LYS A 359 18.51 11.29 -6.92
CA LYS A 359 18.19 9.91 -6.53
C LYS A 359 16.69 9.74 -6.22
N GLY A 360 16.14 8.63 -6.70
CA GLY A 360 14.78 8.18 -6.39
C GLY A 360 14.66 7.63 -4.97
N ASP A 361 13.43 7.34 -4.56
CA ASP A 361 13.10 6.99 -3.18
C ASP A 361 13.76 5.69 -2.74
N ALA A 362 13.73 4.63 -3.56
CA ALA A 362 14.36 3.37 -3.21
C ALA A 362 15.88 3.49 -3.01
N SER A 363 16.55 4.33 -3.81
CA SER A 363 18.00 4.55 -3.74
C SER A 363 18.43 5.30 -2.48
N VAL A 364 17.60 6.22 -1.98
CA VAL A 364 17.88 7.01 -0.77
C VAL A 364 17.42 6.25 0.48
N LEU A 365 16.20 5.70 0.45
CA LEU A 365 15.59 5.02 1.60
C LEU A 365 16.25 3.68 1.89
N LYS A 366 16.68 2.95 0.85
CA LYS A 366 17.16 1.56 0.92
C LYS A 366 16.16 0.67 1.69
N PRO A 367 14.93 0.50 1.19
CA PRO A 367 13.89 -0.23 1.89
C PRO A 367 14.29 -1.68 2.13
N THR A 368 14.04 -2.18 3.34
CA THR A 368 14.09 -3.62 3.62
C THR A 368 12.77 -4.30 3.32
N LEU A 369 11.67 -3.53 3.26
CA LEU A 369 10.33 -4.01 2.97
C LEU A 369 9.65 -3.16 1.88
N MET A 370 9.01 -3.83 0.93
CA MET A 370 8.19 -3.19 -0.11
C MET A 370 6.99 -4.05 -0.45
N ALA A 371 5.79 -3.46 -0.53
CA ALA A 371 4.64 -4.12 -1.11
C ALA A 371 4.67 -3.94 -2.62
N ALA A 372 4.63 -5.03 -3.38
CA ALA A 372 4.72 -4.96 -4.84
C ALA A 372 3.46 -5.52 -5.52
N VAL A 373 3.11 -4.89 -6.65
CA VAL A 373 2.07 -5.35 -7.57
C VAL A 373 2.69 -5.61 -8.95
N PRO A 374 2.12 -6.49 -9.80
CA PRO A 374 2.73 -6.87 -11.07
C PRO A 374 3.17 -5.70 -11.94
N ALA A 375 2.32 -4.68 -12.10
CA ALA A 375 2.62 -3.49 -12.90
C ALA A 375 3.86 -2.72 -12.41
N ILE A 376 4.15 -2.74 -11.10
CA ILE A 376 5.35 -2.11 -10.55
C ILE A 376 6.58 -2.98 -10.81
N LEU A 377 6.45 -4.30 -10.67
CA LEU A 377 7.54 -5.23 -11.02
C LEU A 377 7.91 -5.11 -12.50
N ASP A 378 6.92 -4.95 -13.38
CA ASP A 378 7.13 -4.68 -14.80
C ASP A 378 7.90 -3.37 -15.01
N ARG A 379 7.51 -2.28 -14.35
CA ARG A 379 8.23 -1.00 -14.45
C ARG A 379 9.67 -1.09 -13.95
N VAL A 380 9.91 -1.81 -12.85
CA VAL A 380 11.27 -2.04 -12.33
C VAL A 380 12.09 -2.85 -13.34
N ARG A 381 11.53 -3.93 -13.88
CA ARG A 381 12.16 -4.75 -14.93
C ARG A 381 12.53 -3.90 -16.14
N ASP A 382 11.59 -3.11 -16.67
CA ASP A 382 11.82 -2.28 -17.85
C ASP A 382 12.90 -1.22 -17.60
N GLY A 383 12.94 -0.65 -16.39
CA GLY A 383 14.01 0.26 -15.96
C GLY A 383 15.39 -0.40 -15.90
N VAL A 384 15.47 -1.66 -15.46
CA VAL A 384 16.71 -2.45 -15.45
C VAL A 384 17.14 -2.79 -16.89
N LEU A 385 16.22 -3.29 -17.72
CA LEU A 385 16.51 -3.64 -19.12
C LEU A 385 17.05 -2.45 -19.90
N LYS A 386 16.45 -1.27 -19.74
CA LYS A 386 16.93 -0.04 -20.39
C LYS A 386 18.38 0.32 -19.99
N LYS A 387 18.73 0.20 -18.71
CA LYS A 387 20.11 0.43 -18.25
C LYS A 387 21.10 -0.58 -18.82
N VAL A 388 20.67 -1.83 -19.01
CA VAL A 388 21.49 -2.89 -19.63
C VAL A 388 21.74 -2.59 -21.11
N GLU A 389 20.69 -2.19 -21.84
CA GLU A 389 20.79 -1.80 -23.25
C GLU A 389 21.69 -0.58 -23.46
N GLU A 390 21.59 0.44 -22.60
CA GLU A 390 22.39 1.66 -22.66
C GLU A 390 23.90 1.42 -22.42
N LYS A 391 24.29 0.38 -21.67
CA LYS A 391 25.70 0.08 -21.35
C LYS A 391 26.41 -0.78 -22.41
N GLY A 392 25.69 -1.59 -23.19
CA GLY A 392 26.23 -2.49 -24.21
C GLY A 392 27.05 -3.69 -23.66
N GLY A 393 26.96 -4.86 -24.32
CA GLY A 393 27.76 -6.06 -24.03
C GLY A 393 27.06 -7.16 -23.20
N TYR A 394 27.71 -8.32 -23.03
CA TYR A 394 27.17 -9.51 -22.34
C TYR A 394 27.37 -9.52 -20.81
N ALA A 395 28.24 -8.68 -20.27
CA ALA A 395 28.52 -8.56 -18.82
C ALA A 395 27.31 -8.10 -17.94
N PRO A 396 26.42 -7.20 -18.38
CA PRO A 396 25.32 -6.70 -17.56
C PRO A 396 24.20 -7.72 -17.33
N TYR A 397 24.15 -8.82 -18.08
CA TYR A 397 23.12 -9.86 -17.90
C TYR A 397 23.31 -10.65 -16.60
N LEU A 398 24.55 -10.71 -16.10
CA LEU A 398 24.91 -11.36 -14.83
C LEU A 398 24.76 -10.39 -13.64
N GLU A 399 25.15 -9.11 -13.80
CA GLU A 399 24.92 -8.07 -12.78
C GLU A 399 23.43 -7.72 -12.62
N GLY A 400 22.67 -7.62 -13.71
CA GLY A 400 21.23 -7.37 -13.65
C GLY A 400 20.43 -8.54 -13.05
N LYS A 401 20.88 -9.79 -13.23
CA LYS A 401 20.34 -10.95 -12.50
C LYS A 401 20.72 -10.94 -11.03
N SER A 402 21.93 -10.51 -10.71
CA SER A 402 22.41 -10.29 -9.33
C SER A 402 21.57 -9.23 -8.63
N ASP A 403 21.37 -8.05 -9.22
CA ASP A 403 20.56 -6.97 -8.62
C ASP A 403 19.08 -7.39 -8.45
N LEU A 404 18.52 -8.18 -9.39
CA LEU A 404 17.16 -8.72 -9.25
C LEU A 404 17.06 -9.86 -8.21
N CYS A 405 18.11 -10.68 -8.03
CA CYS A 405 18.13 -11.78 -7.04
C CYS A 405 18.54 -11.33 -5.64
N SER A 406 19.40 -10.30 -5.52
CA SER A 406 19.87 -9.75 -4.23
C SER A 406 18.77 -8.97 -3.51
N VAL A 407 17.82 -8.41 -4.27
CA VAL A 407 16.77 -7.54 -3.76
C VAL A 407 15.56 -8.33 -3.24
N VAL A 408 15.45 -9.64 -3.50
CA VAL A 408 14.13 -10.27 -3.45
C VAL A 408 14.09 -11.69 -2.83
N GLU A 409 13.82 -11.78 -1.52
CA GLU A 409 13.12 -12.97 -0.99
C GLU A 409 11.60 -12.78 -1.23
N LEU A 410 11.08 -13.36 -2.32
CA LEU A 410 9.66 -13.32 -2.65
C LEU A 410 8.86 -14.23 -1.72
N ARG A 411 8.05 -13.67 -0.84
CA ARG A 411 6.99 -14.42 -0.14
C ARG A 411 5.64 -14.05 -0.75
N TYR A 412 5.07 -15.00 -1.49
CA TYR A 412 3.75 -14.88 -2.09
C TYR A 412 2.68 -15.28 -1.08
N LEU A 413 1.80 -14.34 -0.73
CA LEU A 413 0.59 -14.62 0.06
C LEU A 413 -0.59 -14.72 -0.90
N GLU A 414 -0.96 -15.95 -1.25
CA GLU A 414 -2.14 -16.25 -2.04
C GLU A 414 -3.35 -16.30 -1.10
N ILE A 415 -4.19 -15.26 -1.14
CA ILE A 415 -5.45 -15.21 -0.38
C ILE A 415 -6.55 -15.64 -1.35
N HIS A 416 -6.97 -16.90 -1.26
CA HIS A 416 -8.17 -17.37 -1.97
C HIS A 416 -9.42 -16.93 -1.22
N SER A 417 -10.26 -16.11 -1.86
CA SER A 417 -11.65 -15.88 -1.44
C SER A 417 -12.57 -16.23 -2.60
N ASP A 418 -13.56 -17.08 -2.35
CA ASP A 418 -14.62 -17.45 -3.31
C ASP A 418 -15.70 -16.36 -3.52
N LEU A 419 -15.45 -15.12 -3.05
CA LEU A 419 -16.23 -13.96 -3.47
C LEU A 419 -15.55 -13.32 -4.69
N SER A 420 -16.34 -12.81 -5.62
CA SER A 420 -15.94 -12.14 -6.87
C SER A 420 -15.20 -10.81 -6.67
N ILE A 421 -14.27 -10.77 -5.71
CA ILE A 421 -13.34 -9.70 -5.42
C ILE A 421 -11.98 -10.28 -5.76
N SER A 422 -11.35 -9.77 -6.81
CA SER A 422 -9.98 -10.10 -7.18
C SER A 422 -9.05 -9.68 -6.05
N VAL A 423 -8.74 -10.59 -5.13
CA VAL A 423 -7.79 -10.34 -4.04
C VAL A 423 -6.38 -10.47 -4.61
N TRP A 424 -5.74 -9.32 -4.80
CA TRP A 424 -4.35 -9.21 -5.21
C TRP A 424 -3.45 -9.66 -4.05
N GLY A 425 -2.57 -10.64 -4.31
CA GLY A 425 -1.69 -11.22 -3.29
C GLY A 425 -0.72 -10.21 -2.68
N LEU A 426 -0.44 -10.36 -1.38
CA LEU A 426 0.57 -9.58 -0.66
C LEU A 426 1.96 -10.11 -1.03
N LEU A 427 2.67 -9.36 -1.86
CA LEU A 427 4.08 -9.56 -2.13
C LEU A 427 4.87 -8.57 -1.27
N LEU A 428 5.25 -8.99 -0.06
CA LEU A 428 6.21 -8.23 0.74
C LEU A 428 7.60 -8.78 0.47
N VAL A 429 8.41 -7.95 -0.17
CA VAL A 429 9.80 -8.27 -0.47
C VAL A 429 10.63 -7.91 0.76
N LYS A 430 11.23 -8.91 1.42
CA LYS A 430 12.26 -8.65 2.45
C LYS A 430 13.63 -8.75 1.80
N GLY A 431 14.36 -7.64 1.74
CA GLY A 431 15.76 -7.64 1.32
C GLY A 431 16.62 -8.32 2.40
N MET A 432 17.53 -9.22 1.99
CA MET A 432 18.60 -9.67 2.88
C MET A 432 19.66 -8.56 2.93
N ALA A 433 19.92 -8.03 4.12
CA ALA A 433 20.90 -6.97 4.35
C ALA A 433 22.34 -7.42 4.07
#